data_AF-A0A922TNC7-F1
#
_entry.id   AF-A0A922TNC7-F1
#
_cell.length_a   1.000
_cell.length_b   1.000
_cell.length_c   1.000
_cell.angle_alpha   90.00
_cell.angle_beta   90.00
_cell.angle_gamma   90.00
#
_symmetry.space_group_name_H-M   'P 1'
#
loop_
_entity.id
_entity.type
_entity.pdbx_description
1 polymer ?
#
loop_
_entity_poly.entity_id
_entity_poly.type
_entity_poly.pdbx_seq_one_letter_code
_entity_poly.pdbx_strand_id
1 'polypeptide(L)'
;MLFMSLIIPKNYDPKLSIRDTEAAIRFIRENFQDEFGHELHLQRMSAPMFVEKGTGLNDNLNGVEKPVSFTMQSLPGETIEVVHSLAKWKRMALKKYGFGMHEGLYTNMNAIRKDEDVDNFHSIYVDQWDWEKIIAKEERTETTLKATVRQIFKVIKRIERELWELYPDAVYQLPDDIHFITTQELEDRWPDLTPMEREDKIAKEMGAVFIMKIGDKLKRSGKPHDGRAPDYDDWQLNGDIIFWYEPLQCKLEISSMGIRVSEESMREQLKKAGAEDRAKLPFHKMLLNGELPYTIGGGIGQSRLCMLLLGKAHVGEVQASVWPAEMLKKCETAHIQIL
;
A
#
# COMPACT_ATOMS: atom_id res chain seq x y z
N MET A 1 -6.41 -12.47 17.85
CA MET A 1 -6.06 -12.69 16.45
C MET A 1 -6.93 -13.82 15.94
N LEU A 2 -7.94 -13.50 15.14
CA LEU A 2 -8.60 -14.49 14.29
C LEU A 2 -7.63 -14.73 13.14
N PHE A 3 -7.00 -15.91 13.11
CA PHE A 3 -6.19 -16.36 11.98
C PHE A 3 -7.05 -16.26 10.72
N MET A 4 -6.68 -15.42 9.74
CA MET A 4 -7.24 -15.57 8.40
C MET A 4 -6.64 -16.84 7.81
N SER A 5 -7.39 -17.93 7.96
CA SER A 5 -7.08 -19.22 7.36
C SER A 5 -7.09 -19.09 5.85
N LEU A 6 -6.09 -19.68 5.18
CA LEU A 6 -6.07 -19.90 3.74
C LEU A 6 -7.48 -20.20 3.20
N ILE A 7 -7.99 -19.32 2.34
CA ILE A 7 -9.27 -19.45 1.65
C ILE A 7 -9.01 -20.22 0.37
N ILE A 8 -9.75 -21.32 0.18
CA ILE A 8 -9.75 -22.09 -1.06
C ILE A 8 -11.01 -21.73 -1.86
N PRO A 9 -10.89 -21.12 -3.06
CA PRO A 9 -12.05 -20.81 -3.88
C PRO A 9 -12.80 -22.07 -4.28
N LYS A 10 -14.12 -21.96 -4.43
CA LYS A 10 -14.91 -23.03 -5.06
C LYS A 10 -14.59 -23.04 -6.56
N ASN A 11 -14.15 -24.19 -7.07
CA ASN A 11 -13.83 -24.41 -8.49
C ASN A 11 -12.74 -23.46 -9.02
N TYR A 12 -11.68 -23.21 -8.23
CA TYR A 12 -10.51 -22.47 -8.72
C TYR A 12 -9.90 -23.16 -9.95
N ASP A 13 -9.66 -22.39 -11.01
CA ASP A 13 -9.08 -22.88 -12.26
C ASP A 13 -7.99 -21.89 -12.73
N PRO A 14 -6.71 -22.19 -12.49
CA PRO A 14 -5.61 -21.32 -12.92
C PRO A 14 -5.51 -21.33 -14.45
N LYS A 15 -5.90 -20.21 -15.08
CA LYS A 15 -5.99 -20.08 -16.54
C LYS A 15 -4.65 -20.03 -17.27
N LEU A 16 -3.59 -19.69 -16.55
CA LEU A 16 -2.24 -19.53 -17.09
C LEU A 16 -1.32 -20.57 -16.46
N SER A 17 -0.40 -21.11 -17.26
CA SER A 17 0.73 -21.88 -16.73
C SER A 17 1.61 -20.99 -15.84
N ILE A 18 2.50 -21.58 -15.05
CA ILE A 18 3.51 -20.82 -14.27
C ILE A 18 4.30 -19.88 -15.19
N ARG A 19 4.75 -20.36 -16.35
CA ARG A 19 5.56 -19.57 -17.29
C ARG A 19 4.77 -18.42 -17.93
N ASP A 20 3.50 -18.64 -18.26
CA ASP A 20 2.64 -17.58 -18.81
C ASP A 20 2.24 -16.59 -17.73
N THR A 21 2.08 -17.05 -16.48
CA THR A 21 1.86 -16.19 -15.31
C THR A 21 3.06 -15.26 -15.10
N GLU A 22 4.30 -15.77 -15.17
CA GLU A 22 5.52 -14.95 -15.12
C GLU A 22 5.60 -13.92 -16.26
N ALA A 23 5.22 -14.31 -17.48
CA ALA A 23 5.16 -13.39 -18.61
C ALA A 23 4.13 -12.27 -18.39
N ALA A 24 2.95 -12.61 -17.85
CA ALA A 24 1.91 -11.65 -17.53
C ALA A 24 2.29 -10.73 -16.36
N ILE A 25 2.95 -11.25 -15.31
CA ILE A 25 3.49 -10.44 -14.20
C ILE A 25 4.48 -9.41 -14.74
N ARG A 26 5.41 -9.84 -15.60
CA ARG A 26 6.36 -8.92 -16.23
C ARG A 26 5.64 -7.82 -17.01
N PHE A 27 4.66 -8.20 -17.84
CA PHE A 27 3.86 -7.25 -18.62
C PHE A 27 3.17 -6.22 -17.72
N ILE A 28 2.46 -6.67 -16.68
CA ILE A 28 1.78 -5.79 -15.72
C ILE A 28 2.80 -4.85 -15.09
N ARG A 29 3.93 -5.39 -14.61
CA ARG A 29 4.89 -4.60 -13.85
C ARG A 29 5.59 -3.53 -14.69
N GLU A 30 6.04 -3.89 -15.89
CA GLU A 30 6.75 -2.98 -16.80
C GLU A 30 5.81 -1.89 -17.36
N ASN A 31 4.60 -2.26 -17.78
CA ASN A 31 3.69 -1.27 -18.38
C ASN A 31 2.99 -0.41 -17.34
N PHE A 32 2.61 -0.97 -16.19
CA PHE A 32 2.00 -0.18 -15.12
C PHE A 32 2.93 0.92 -14.66
N GLN A 33 4.21 0.62 -14.40
CA GLN A 33 5.15 1.63 -13.89
C GLN A 33 5.40 2.77 -14.90
N ASP A 34 5.39 2.49 -16.20
CA ASP A 34 5.65 3.47 -17.24
C ASP A 34 4.43 4.39 -17.42
N GLU A 35 3.23 3.81 -17.49
CA GLU A 35 1.96 4.55 -17.55
C GLU A 35 1.70 5.36 -16.29
N PHE A 36 1.99 4.77 -15.12
CA PHE A 36 1.88 5.41 -13.82
C PHE A 36 2.84 6.58 -13.68
N GLY A 37 4.09 6.40 -14.12
CA GLY A 37 5.10 7.46 -14.15
C GLY A 37 4.67 8.62 -15.03
N HIS A 38 4.14 8.33 -16.22
CA HIS A 38 3.66 9.36 -17.14
C HIS A 38 2.42 10.10 -16.60
N GLU A 39 1.37 9.38 -16.17
CA GLU A 39 0.10 10.00 -15.73
C GLU A 39 0.28 10.91 -14.50
N LEU A 40 1.22 10.58 -13.60
CA LEU A 40 1.47 11.33 -12.37
C LEU A 40 2.71 12.22 -12.39
N HIS A 41 3.43 12.32 -13.52
CA HIS A 41 4.71 13.05 -13.64
C HIS A 41 5.76 12.57 -12.62
N LEU A 42 5.96 11.26 -12.55
CA LEU A 42 6.90 10.61 -11.64
C LEU A 42 8.10 10.05 -12.40
N GLN A 43 9.29 10.25 -11.83
CA GLN A 43 10.52 9.66 -12.32
C GLN A 43 10.91 8.43 -11.48
N ARG A 44 11.31 7.33 -12.14
CA ARG A 44 11.85 6.16 -11.44
C ARG A 44 13.17 6.51 -10.76
N MET A 45 13.24 6.29 -9.44
CA MET A 45 14.45 6.48 -8.65
C MET A 45 14.92 5.18 -7.99
N SER A 46 16.21 5.11 -7.68
CA SER A 46 16.78 4.00 -6.93
C SER A 46 16.34 4.06 -5.47
N ALA A 47 15.69 2.99 -4.99
CA ALA A 47 15.28 2.83 -3.60
C ALA A 47 16.43 2.32 -2.72
N PRO A 48 16.60 2.82 -1.49
CA PRO A 48 17.43 2.16 -0.50
C PRO A 48 16.73 0.89 0.00
N MET A 49 17.49 -0.20 0.13
CA MET A 49 17.01 -1.42 0.80
C MET A 49 17.10 -1.31 2.32
N PHE A 50 17.95 -0.41 2.82
CA PHE A 50 18.24 -0.26 4.24
C PHE A 50 18.52 1.20 4.61
N VAL A 51 18.20 1.56 5.84
CA VAL A 51 18.42 2.90 6.42
C VAL A 51 18.98 2.79 7.83
N GLU A 52 19.71 3.80 8.28
CA GLU A 52 20.13 3.91 9.68
C GLU A 52 18.92 4.17 10.58
N LYS A 53 18.78 3.37 11.64
CA LYS A 53 17.65 3.44 12.58
C LYS A 53 17.46 4.83 13.17
N GLY A 54 18.55 5.50 13.53
CA GLY A 54 18.55 6.81 14.18
C GLY A 54 18.01 7.96 13.33
N THR A 55 17.82 7.76 12.02
CA THR A 55 17.38 8.81 11.09
C THR A 55 15.88 9.11 11.18
N GLY A 56 15.10 8.16 11.68
CA GLY A 56 13.63 8.22 11.67
C GLY A 56 13.01 8.01 10.29
N LEU A 57 13.78 7.56 9.28
CA LEU A 57 13.29 7.33 7.92
C LEU A 57 12.54 6.02 7.74
N ASN A 58 12.84 4.98 8.52
CA ASN A 58 12.14 3.71 8.42
C ASN A 58 10.68 3.85 8.86
N ASP A 59 9.79 3.14 8.18
CA ASP A 59 8.38 3.07 8.55
C ASP A 59 8.19 2.16 9.75
N ASN A 60 7.56 2.70 10.78
CA ASN A 60 7.32 1.99 12.02
C ASN A 60 5.98 1.25 12.02
N LEU A 61 5.19 1.30 10.93
CA LEU A 61 3.87 0.67 10.82
C LEU A 61 3.00 1.03 12.05
N ASN A 62 2.51 0.04 12.80
CA ASN A 62 1.73 0.24 14.02
C ASN A 62 2.60 0.43 15.28
N GLY A 63 3.93 0.29 15.15
CA GLY A 63 4.91 0.44 16.22
C GLY A 63 5.18 -0.83 17.03
N VAL A 64 4.59 -1.97 16.63
CA VAL A 64 4.78 -3.27 17.29
C VAL A 64 5.71 -4.19 16.49
N GLU A 65 5.72 -4.02 15.18
CA GLU A 65 6.49 -4.78 14.21
C GLU A 65 7.98 -4.40 14.30
N LYS A 66 8.86 -5.40 14.24
CA LYS A 66 10.32 -5.19 14.33
C LYS A 66 10.99 -5.41 12.98
N PRO A 67 11.67 -4.39 12.42
CA PRO A 67 12.41 -4.56 11.17
C PRO A 67 13.58 -5.52 11.34
N VAL A 68 14.00 -6.12 10.22
CA VAL A 68 15.26 -6.86 10.16
C VAL A 68 16.40 -5.87 10.31
N SER A 69 17.28 -6.08 11.30
CA SER A 69 18.37 -5.16 11.62
C SER A 69 19.73 -5.84 11.63
N PHE A 70 20.78 -5.10 11.26
CA PHE A 70 22.17 -5.58 11.25
C PHE A 70 23.14 -4.43 11.54
N THR A 71 24.42 -4.77 11.74
CA THR A 71 25.53 -3.81 11.89
C THR A 71 26.44 -3.86 10.67
N MET A 72 27.09 -2.74 10.34
CA MET A 72 28.07 -2.66 9.25
C MET A 72 29.47 -2.46 9.82
N GLN A 73 30.46 -3.22 9.33
CA GLN A 73 31.84 -3.11 9.82
C GLN A 73 32.42 -1.69 9.68
N SER A 74 32.07 -0.99 8.60
CA SER A 74 32.49 0.39 8.33
C SER A 74 31.67 1.45 9.10
N LEU A 75 30.65 1.06 9.85
CA LEU A 75 29.82 1.95 10.70
C LEU A 75 29.64 1.31 12.10
N PRO A 76 30.74 1.16 12.86
CA PRO A 76 30.69 0.47 14.15
C PRO A 76 29.80 1.24 15.14
N GLY A 77 28.93 0.51 15.84
CA GLY A 77 28.01 1.07 16.84
C GLY A 77 26.65 1.50 16.30
N GLU A 78 26.50 1.60 14.97
CA GLU A 78 25.23 1.98 14.35
C GLU A 78 24.37 0.75 14.00
N THR A 79 23.06 0.90 14.17
CA THR A 79 22.07 -0.10 13.75
C THR A 79 21.45 0.31 12.41
N ILE A 80 21.56 -0.58 11.43
CA ILE A 80 20.94 -0.45 10.12
C ILE A 80 19.73 -1.38 10.06
N GLU A 81 18.64 -0.90 9.47
CA GLU A 81 17.38 -1.64 9.35
C GLU A 81 16.99 -1.78 7.88
N VAL A 82 16.53 -2.98 7.50
CA VAL A 82 15.79 -3.18 6.25
C VAL A 82 14.49 -2.41 6.34
N VAL A 83 14.15 -1.70 5.26
CA VAL A 83 12.95 -0.85 5.23
C VAL A 83 11.67 -1.68 5.27
N HIS A 84 10.67 -1.23 6.03
CA HIS A 84 9.29 -1.75 5.93
C HIS A 84 8.49 -1.06 4.81
N SER A 85 8.81 0.21 4.55
CA SER A 85 8.38 1.01 3.40
C SER A 85 9.31 2.23 3.29
N LEU A 86 9.22 2.99 2.19
CA LEU A 86 9.96 4.23 2.01
C LEU A 86 9.09 5.48 2.24
N ALA A 87 7.96 5.34 2.96
CA ALA A 87 6.97 6.40 3.16
C ALA A 87 7.58 7.76 3.53
N LYS A 88 8.53 7.78 4.49
CA LYS A 88 9.24 9.02 4.91
C LYS A 88 10.44 9.34 4.02
N TRP A 89 11.16 8.32 3.54
CA TRP A 89 12.33 8.51 2.69
C TRP A 89 12.01 9.26 1.40
N LYS A 90 10.90 8.93 0.72
CA LYS A 90 10.56 9.54 -0.57
C LYS A 90 10.41 11.05 -0.47
N ARG A 91 9.76 11.55 0.58
CA ARG A 91 9.58 13.00 0.80
C ARG A 91 10.90 13.73 1.03
N MET A 92 11.81 13.12 1.79
CA MET A 92 13.17 13.64 1.95
C MET A 92 13.95 13.58 0.63
N ALA A 93 13.81 12.49 -0.13
CA ALA A 93 14.48 12.30 -1.42
C ALA A 93 14.06 13.36 -2.45
N LEU A 94 12.77 13.71 -2.52
CA LEU A 94 12.28 14.80 -3.39
C LEU A 94 13.03 16.11 -3.17
N LYS A 95 13.20 16.53 -1.90
CA LYS A 95 14.02 17.70 -1.55
C LYS A 95 15.47 17.50 -1.96
N LYS A 96 16.07 16.38 -1.54
CA LYS A 96 17.51 16.11 -1.71
C LYS A 96 17.92 16.08 -3.19
N TYR A 97 17.04 15.57 -4.05
CA TYR A 97 17.30 15.39 -5.47
C TYR A 97 16.82 16.57 -6.32
N GLY A 98 16.20 17.59 -5.72
CA GLY A 98 15.87 18.84 -6.40
C GLY A 98 14.65 18.78 -7.31
N PHE A 99 13.65 17.96 -6.97
CA PHE A 99 12.39 17.91 -7.71
C PHE A 99 11.59 19.22 -7.61
N GLY A 100 10.92 19.58 -8.70
CA GLY A 100 10.07 20.76 -8.82
C GLY A 100 8.62 20.56 -8.38
N MET A 101 7.84 21.65 -8.43
CA MET A 101 6.41 21.62 -8.15
C MET A 101 5.70 20.66 -9.12
N HIS A 102 4.82 19.80 -8.59
CA HIS A 102 4.07 18.77 -9.34
C HIS A 102 4.92 17.67 -9.98
N GLU A 103 6.23 17.65 -9.75
CA GLU A 103 7.08 16.52 -10.08
C GLU A 103 7.15 15.55 -8.90
N GLY A 104 7.42 14.29 -9.20
CA GLY A 104 7.55 13.27 -8.19
C GLY A 104 8.49 12.14 -8.57
N LEU A 105 8.58 11.18 -7.67
CA LEU A 105 9.34 9.95 -7.88
C LEU A 105 8.48 8.73 -7.61
N TYR A 106 8.86 7.61 -8.20
CA TYR A 106 8.45 6.29 -7.75
C TYR A 106 9.66 5.37 -7.67
N THR A 107 9.54 4.32 -6.87
CA THR A 107 10.55 3.28 -6.73
C THR A 107 9.91 1.91 -6.72
N ASN A 108 10.64 0.90 -7.19
CA ASN A 108 10.25 -0.50 -7.01
C ASN A 108 10.81 -0.94 -5.66
N MET A 109 10.02 -0.71 -4.61
CA MET A 109 10.39 -0.96 -3.22
C MET A 109 10.19 -2.44 -2.91
N ASN A 110 11.13 -3.00 -2.13
CA ASN A 110 11.06 -4.35 -1.60
C ASN A 110 11.34 -4.28 -0.09
N ALA A 111 10.50 -4.95 0.70
CA ALA A 111 10.58 -4.98 2.15
C ALA A 111 10.40 -6.40 2.69
N ILE A 112 10.91 -6.62 3.90
CA ILE A 112 10.72 -7.85 4.67
C ILE A 112 9.87 -7.52 5.91
N ARG A 113 8.63 -8.02 5.95
CA ARG A 113 7.72 -7.91 7.09
C ARG A 113 7.63 -9.25 7.81
N LYS A 114 8.68 -9.58 8.56
CA LYS A 114 8.84 -10.90 9.20
C LYS A 114 7.81 -11.23 10.29
N ASP A 115 7.08 -10.21 10.78
CA ASP A 115 6.07 -10.36 11.84
C ASP A 115 4.64 -10.39 11.25
N GLU A 116 4.51 -10.47 9.92
CA GLU A 116 3.23 -10.55 9.20
C GLU A 116 2.62 -11.96 9.34
N ASP A 117 1.31 -12.01 9.60
CA ASP A 117 0.54 -13.26 9.47
C ASP A 117 0.35 -13.54 7.97
N VAL A 118 0.81 -14.69 7.50
CA VAL A 118 0.72 -15.06 6.07
C VAL A 118 -0.62 -15.70 5.71
N ASP A 119 -1.23 -15.24 4.62
CA ASP A 119 -2.51 -15.72 4.09
C ASP A 119 -2.58 -15.54 2.55
N ASN A 120 -3.78 -15.61 1.96
CA ASN A 120 -3.98 -15.40 0.53
C ASN A 120 -3.43 -14.06 -0.01
N PHE A 121 -3.36 -13.03 0.81
CA PHE A 121 -3.01 -11.64 0.44
C PHE A 121 -1.72 -11.12 1.10
N HIS A 122 -1.27 -11.78 2.17
CA HIS A 122 -0.16 -11.34 3.02
C HIS A 122 1.03 -12.29 2.90
N SER A 123 2.19 -11.70 2.61
CA SER A 123 3.49 -12.37 2.49
C SER A 123 4.50 -11.60 3.31
N ILE A 124 5.50 -12.31 3.85
CA ILE A 124 6.64 -11.66 4.52
C ILE A 124 7.49 -10.85 3.54
N TYR A 125 7.37 -11.12 2.23
CA TYR A 125 7.97 -10.31 1.17
C TYR A 125 6.92 -9.31 0.66
N VAL A 126 7.22 -8.03 0.78
CA VAL A 126 6.34 -6.95 0.32
C VAL A 126 7.02 -6.18 -0.80
N ASP A 127 6.34 -6.04 -1.93
CA ASP A 127 6.78 -5.25 -3.07
C ASP A 127 5.77 -4.15 -3.41
N GLN A 128 6.27 -2.93 -3.68
CA GLN A 128 5.42 -1.78 -3.96
C GLN A 128 5.98 -0.90 -5.07
N TRP A 129 5.10 -0.29 -5.86
CA TRP A 129 5.40 1.01 -6.47
C TRP A 129 5.23 2.06 -5.38
N ASP A 130 6.33 2.42 -4.74
CA ASP A 130 6.33 3.37 -3.65
C ASP A 130 6.64 4.76 -4.20
N TRP A 131 5.68 5.68 -4.13
CA TRP A 131 5.68 6.93 -4.92
C TRP A 131 5.33 8.17 -4.10
N GLU A 132 5.80 9.33 -4.56
CA GLU A 132 5.62 10.61 -3.88
C GLU A 132 5.72 11.76 -4.88
N LYS A 133 4.86 12.78 -4.75
CA LYS A 133 4.78 13.94 -5.64
C LYS A 133 4.68 15.24 -4.85
N ILE A 134 5.41 16.27 -5.27
CA ILE A 134 5.33 17.61 -4.68
C ILE A 134 4.00 18.26 -5.04
N ILE A 135 3.34 18.85 -4.05
CA ILE A 135 2.12 19.64 -4.21
C ILE A 135 2.28 20.99 -3.51
N ALA A 136 1.48 21.97 -3.91
CA ALA A 136 1.36 23.23 -3.20
C ALA A 136 0.64 23.02 -1.86
N LYS A 137 0.84 23.97 -0.93
CA LYS A 137 0.19 23.91 0.39
C LYS A 137 -1.33 24.00 0.28
N GLU A 138 -1.82 24.80 -0.67
CA GLU A 138 -3.23 25.04 -0.95
C GLU A 138 -3.90 23.83 -1.62
N GLU A 139 -3.11 22.93 -2.20
CA GLU A 139 -3.59 21.68 -2.80
C GLU A 139 -3.82 20.58 -1.75
N ARG A 140 -3.62 20.86 -0.45
CA ARG A 140 -3.94 19.94 0.65
C ARG A 140 -5.44 19.82 0.88
N THR A 141 -6.15 19.23 -0.08
CA THR A 141 -7.60 19.15 -0.09
C THR A 141 -8.09 17.75 -0.47
N GLU A 142 -9.31 17.40 -0.04
CA GLU A 142 -9.97 16.17 -0.49
C GLU A 142 -10.12 16.13 -2.02
N THR A 143 -10.29 17.28 -2.68
CA THR A 143 -10.39 17.37 -4.14
C THR A 143 -9.12 16.85 -4.82
N THR A 144 -7.95 17.30 -4.38
CA THR A 144 -6.65 16.84 -4.89
C THR A 144 -6.44 15.34 -4.65
N LEU A 145 -6.78 14.87 -3.45
CA LEU A 145 -6.69 13.45 -3.09
C LEU A 145 -7.56 12.58 -4.01
N LYS A 146 -8.85 12.92 -4.13
CA LYS A 146 -9.80 12.18 -4.97
C LYS A 146 -9.41 12.24 -6.46
N ALA A 147 -8.92 13.38 -6.94
CA ALA A 147 -8.42 13.51 -8.30
C ALA A 147 -7.22 12.58 -8.57
N THR A 148 -6.26 12.54 -7.64
CA THR A 148 -5.08 11.68 -7.76
C THR A 148 -5.46 10.19 -7.74
N VAL A 149 -6.40 9.79 -6.86
CA VAL A 149 -6.92 8.42 -6.83
C VAL A 149 -7.56 8.03 -8.18
N ARG A 150 -8.33 8.93 -8.81
CA ARG A 150 -8.92 8.67 -10.13
C ARG A 150 -7.86 8.51 -11.22
N GLN A 151 -6.76 9.26 -11.17
CA GLN A 151 -5.63 9.10 -12.10
C GLN A 151 -5.00 7.72 -11.96
N ILE A 152 -4.77 7.27 -10.72
CA ILE A 152 -4.23 5.93 -10.45
C ILE A 152 -5.19 4.84 -10.94
N PHE A 153 -6.47 4.97 -10.63
CA PHE A 153 -7.49 4.02 -11.07
C PHE A 153 -7.58 3.93 -12.61
N LYS A 154 -7.48 5.07 -13.31
CA LYS A 154 -7.42 5.12 -14.78
C LYS A 154 -6.23 4.34 -15.33
N VAL A 155 -5.05 4.44 -14.71
CA VAL A 155 -3.87 3.64 -15.11
C VAL A 155 -4.14 2.15 -14.90
N ILE A 156 -4.72 1.77 -13.76
CA ILE A 156 -5.09 0.36 -13.49
C ILE A 156 -6.05 -0.17 -14.57
N LYS A 157 -7.12 0.56 -14.90
CA LYS A 157 -8.09 0.21 -15.96
C LYS A 157 -7.45 0.11 -17.35
N ARG A 158 -6.42 0.93 -17.61
CA ARG A 158 -5.66 0.83 -18.86
C ARG A 158 -4.87 -0.48 -18.93
N ILE A 159 -4.14 -0.83 -17.87
CA ILE A 159 -3.37 -2.09 -17.82
C ILE A 159 -4.30 -3.30 -17.87
N GLU A 160 -5.44 -3.26 -17.19
CA GLU A 160 -6.47 -4.30 -17.30
C GLU A 160 -6.89 -4.55 -18.75
N ARG A 161 -7.23 -3.49 -19.50
CA ARG A 161 -7.63 -3.62 -20.91
C ARG A 161 -6.53 -4.21 -21.78
N GLU A 162 -5.30 -3.70 -21.65
CA GLU A 162 -4.16 -4.17 -22.44
C GLU A 162 -3.82 -5.63 -22.10
N LEU A 163 -3.94 -6.02 -20.83
CA LEU A 163 -3.76 -7.40 -20.40
C LEU A 163 -4.87 -8.32 -20.94
N TRP A 164 -6.11 -7.83 -21.00
CA TRP A 164 -7.26 -8.59 -21.51
C TRP A 164 -7.14 -8.88 -23.01
N GLU A 165 -6.53 -7.98 -23.78
CA GLU A 165 -6.21 -8.22 -25.20
C GLU A 165 -5.20 -9.37 -25.39
N LEU A 166 -4.27 -9.55 -24.44
CA LEU A 166 -3.24 -10.60 -24.49
C LEU A 166 -3.71 -11.93 -23.90
N TYR A 167 -4.52 -11.87 -22.83
CA TYR A 167 -4.95 -13.04 -22.05
C TYR A 167 -6.46 -12.99 -21.75
N PRO A 168 -7.34 -13.06 -22.76
CA PRO A 168 -8.77 -12.76 -22.62
C PRO A 168 -9.50 -13.65 -21.61
N ASP A 169 -9.06 -14.89 -21.43
CA ASP A 169 -9.68 -15.85 -20.51
C ASP A 169 -9.10 -15.81 -19.09
N ALA A 170 -8.05 -15.03 -18.83
CA ALA A 170 -7.31 -15.02 -17.56
C ALA A 170 -7.39 -13.69 -16.78
N VAL A 171 -7.93 -12.62 -17.38
CA VAL A 171 -8.00 -11.31 -16.74
C VAL A 171 -9.27 -11.17 -15.91
N TYR A 172 -9.10 -10.72 -14.67
CA TYR A 172 -10.20 -10.33 -13.80
C TYR A 172 -10.70 -8.94 -14.19
N GLN A 173 -11.96 -8.85 -14.60
CA GLN A 173 -12.58 -7.58 -15.00
C GLN A 173 -12.91 -6.73 -13.77
N LEU A 174 -12.39 -5.50 -13.77
CA LEU A 174 -12.58 -4.52 -12.71
C LEU A 174 -13.82 -3.66 -13.00
N PRO A 175 -14.45 -3.09 -11.95
CA PRO A 175 -15.49 -2.07 -12.12
C PRO A 175 -15.03 -0.89 -12.98
N ASP A 176 -15.97 -0.17 -13.60
CA ASP A 176 -15.65 0.99 -14.46
C ASP A 176 -15.32 2.26 -13.67
N ASP A 177 -15.85 2.37 -12.45
CA ASP A 177 -15.72 3.55 -11.59
C ASP A 177 -15.17 3.17 -10.21
N ILE A 178 -14.54 4.15 -9.56
CA ILE A 178 -14.13 4.08 -8.15
C ILE A 178 -14.97 5.04 -7.30
N HIS A 179 -15.54 4.52 -6.22
CA HIS A 179 -16.38 5.27 -5.30
C HIS A 179 -15.59 5.79 -4.09
N PHE A 180 -16.05 6.86 -3.47
CA PHE A 180 -15.37 7.50 -2.34
C PHE A 180 -16.27 7.48 -1.11
N ILE A 181 -15.76 6.98 0.01
CA ILE A 181 -16.48 6.93 1.28
C ILE A 181 -15.52 7.13 2.44
N THR A 182 -15.95 7.77 3.51
CA THR A 182 -15.14 7.92 4.73
C THR A 182 -15.36 6.77 5.71
N THR A 183 -14.38 6.50 6.54
CA THR A 183 -14.48 5.55 7.67
C THR A 183 -15.64 5.88 8.62
N GLN A 184 -15.95 7.17 8.83
CA GLN A 184 -17.09 7.57 9.64
C GLN A 184 -18.44 7.27 8.96
N GLU A 185 -18.57 7.51 7.65
CA GLU A 185 -19.78 7.15 6.90
C GLU A 185 -20.03 5.63 6.94
N LEU A 186 -18.97 4.82 6.90
CA LEU A 186 -19.07 3.37 7.08
C LEU A 186 -19.55 2.99 8.49
N GLU A 187 -19.04 3.65 9.53
CA GLU A 187 -19.51 3.44 10.92
C GLU A 187 -20.96 3.87 11.11
N ASP A 188 -21.36 4.99 10.52
CA ASP A 188 -22.72 5.50 10.63
C ASP A 188 -23.72 4.59 9.89
N ARG A 189 -23.31 4.04 8.74
CA ARG A 189 -24.14 3.14 7.92
C ARG A 189 -24.25 1.73 8.50
N TRP A 190 -23.17 1.19 9.05
CA TRP A 190 -23.13 -0.15 9.64
C TRP A 190 -22.45 -0.16 11.01
N PRO A 191 -23.13 0.40 12.02
CA PRO A 191 -22.52 0.63 13.31
C PRO A 191 -22.17 -0.64 14.08
N ASP A 192 -22.92 -1.72 13.84
CA ASP A 192 -22.79 -2.98 14.56
C ASP A 192 -21.78 -3.94 13.88
N LEU A 193 -21.26 -3.57 12.70
CA LEU A 193 -20.20 -4.30 12.00
C LEU A 193 -18.82 -3.84 12.45
N THR A 194 -17.85 -4.76 12.44
CA THR A 194 -16.43 -4.45 12.58
C THR A 194 -15.89 -3.67 11.38
N PRO A 195 -14.76 -2.94 11.51
CA PRO A 195 -14.13 -2.24 10.38
C PRO A 195 -13.93 -3.13 9.15
N MET A 196 -13.42 -4.36 9.35
CA MET A 196 -13.20 -5.33 8.28
C MET A 196 -14.51 -5.71 7.56
N GLU A 197 -15.57 -6.02 8.31
CA GLU A 197 -16.88 -6.34 7.73
C GLU A 197 -17.51 -5.15 7.01
N ARG A 198 -17.27 -3.91 7.47
CA ARG A 198 -17.73 -2.70 6.76
C ARG A 198 -17.05 -2.56 5.41
N GLU A 199 -15.75 -2.82 5.35
CA GLU A 199 -14.98 -2.78 4.11
C GLU A 199 -15.42 -3.87 3.13
N ASP A 200 -15.59 -5.12 3.59
CA ASP A 200 -16.12 -6.20 2.76
C ASP A 200 -17.49 -5.83 2.19
N LYS A 201 -18.35 -5.26 3.03
CA LYS A 201 -19.70 -4.87 2.63
C LYS A 201 -19.71 -3.74 1.62
N ILE A 202 -18.93 -2.67 1.82
CA ILE A 202 -18.89 -1.58 0.84
C ILE A 202 -18.21 -2.00 -0.45
N ALA A 203 -17.15 -2.80 -0.38
CA ALA A 203 -16.49 -3.34 -1.56
C ALA A 203 -17.48 -4.15 -2.38
N LYS A 204 -18.23 -5.06 -1.74
CA LYS A 204 -19.25 -5.88 -2.42
C LYS A 204 -20.36 -5.05 -3.09
N GLU A 205 -20.78 -3.94 -2.47
CA GLU A 205 -21.83 -3.09 -3.03
C GLU A 205 -21.35 -2.22 -4.21
N MET A 206 -20.10 -1.75 -4.17
CA MET A 206 -19.58 -0.73 -5.09
C MET A 206 -18.55 -1.26 -6.09
N GLY A 207 -18.05 -2.47 -5.89
CA GLY A 207 -16.97 -3.09 -6.66
C GLY A 207 -15.59 -2.50 -6.36
N ALA A 208 -15.41 -1.18 -6.47
CA ALA A 208 -14.14 -0.49 -6.20
C ALA A 208 -14.38 0.78 -5.38
N VAL A 209 -13.64 0.92 -4.28
CA VAL A 209 -13.80 2.01 -3.32
C VAL A 209 -12.46 2.58 -2.88
N PHE A 210 -12.43 3.88 -2.63
CA PHE A 210 -11.39 4.56 -1.87
C PHE A 210 -11.96 4.93 -0.50
N ILE A 211 -11.49 4.24 0.53
CA ILE A 211 -11.95 4.45 1.91
C ILE A 211 -11.05 5.49 2.57
N MET A 212 -11.63 6.65 2.88
CA MET A 212 -10.91 7.84 3.31
C MET A 212 -10.87 7.99 4.83
N LYS A 213 -9.86 8.71 5.32
CA LYS A 213 -9.69 9.13 6.71
C LYS A 213 -9.44 7.96 7.67
N ILE A 214 -8.35 7.24 7.41
CA ILE A 214 -7.92 6.08 8.19
C ILE A 214 -6.83 6.51 9.18
N GLY A 215 -7.03 6.18 10.46
CA GLY A 215 -6.05 6.39 11.54
C GLY A 215 -6.60 7.10 12.77
N ASP A 216 -7.52 8.06 12.61
CA ASP A 216 -8.12 8.76 13.77
C ASP A 216 -9.30 7.97 14.36
N LYS A 217 -9.64 8.26 15.62
CA LYS A 217 -10.74 7.62 16.34
C LYS A 217 -12.09 8.00 15.74
N LEU A 218 -12.92 7.00 15.50
CA LEU A 218 -14.30 7.19 15.07
C LEU A 218 -15.21 7.60 16.23
N LYS A 219 -16.28 8.33 15.93
CA LYS A 219 -17.14 8.98 16.92
C LYS A 219 -17.87 7.98 17.83
N ARG A 220 -18.40 6.88 17.27
CA ARG A 220 -19.23 5.94 18.02
C ARG A 220 -18.38 4.92 18.77
N SER A 221 -17.43 4.30 18.10
CA SER A 221 -16.58 3.26 18.72
C SER A 221 -15.48 3.82 19.61
N GLY A 222 -15.07 5.08 19.42
CA GLY A 222 -13.92 5.68 20.11
C GLY A 222 -12.58 5.03 19.74
N LYS A 223 -12.58 4.19 18.69
CA LYS A 223 -11.43 3.44 18.17
C LYS A 223 -11.16 3.87 16.73
N PRO A 224 -9.92 3.78 16.25
CA PRO A 224 -9.65 3.97 14.84
C PRO A 224 -10.31 2.87 14.00
N HIS A 225 -10.65 3.18 12.75
CA HIS A 225 -11.11 2.19 11.77
C HIS A 225 -10.03 1.12 11.53
N ASP A 226 -8.80 1.58 11.31
CA ASP A 226 -7.60 0.77 11.23
C ASP A 226 -6.38 1.58 11.71
N GLY A 227 -5.30 0.89 12.08
CA GLY A 227 -4.05 1.50 12.51
C GLY A 227 -3.38 2.32 11.40
N ARG A 228 -2.75 3.43 11.76
CA ARG A 228 -1.97 4.23 10.80
C ARG A 228 -0.86 4.97 11.52
N ALA A 229 0.32 5.01 10.90
CA ALA A 229 1.45 5.72 11.49
C ALA A 229 1.16 7.24 11.55
N PRO A 230 1.63 7.93 12.61
CA PRO A 230 1.33 9.34 12.81
C PRO A 230 2.22 10.31 12.02
N ASP A 231 3.23 9.82 11.30
CA ASP A 231 4.38 10.63 10.86
C ASP A 231 4.61 10.69 9.35
N TYR A 232 3.70 10.15 8.52
CA TYR A 232 3.75 10.36 7.08
C TYR A 232 2.40 10.78 6.48
N ASP A 233 1.28 10.12 6.80
CA ASP A 233 -0.03 10.48 6.26
C ASP A 233 -0.83 11.39 7.17
N ASP A 234 -1.48 12.40 6.58
CA ASP A 234 -2.49 13.17 7.27
C ASP A 234 -3.79 12.34 7.34
N TRP A 235 -4.20 11.95 8.55
CA TRP A 235 -5.35 11.06 8.75
C TRP A 235 -6.70 11.69 8.33
N GLN A 236 -6.72 12.98 8.00
CA GLN A 236 -7.90 13.62 7.40
C GLN A 236 -7.86 13.63 5.85
N LEU A 237 -6.72 13.32 5.25
CA LEU A 237 -6.46 13.38 3.81
C LEU A 237 -5.71 12.14 3.30
N ASN A 238 -6.06 10.96 3.81
CA ASN A 238 -5.54 9.67 3.35
C ASN A 238 -6.68 8.68 3.05
N GLY A 239 -6.30 7.50 2.57
CA GLY A 239 -7.21 6.38 2.40
C GLY A 239 -6.58 5.20 1.67
N ASP A 240 -7.37 4.15 1.55
CA ASP A 240 -6.96 2.89 0.94
C ASP A 240 -7.84 2.56 -0.28
N ILE A 241 -7.23 2.07 -1.37
CA ILE A 241 -7.93 1.60 -2.58
C ILE A 241 -8.24 0.12 -2.40
N ILE A 242 -9.53 -0.21 -2.39
CA ILE A 242 -10.05 -1.55 -2.12
C ILE A 242 -10.99 -1.99 -3.25
N PHE A 243 -10.84 -3.24 -3.66
CA PHE A 243 -11.71 -3.93 -4.61
C PHE A 243 -12.50 -5.03 -3.92
N TRP A 244 -13.71 -5.30 -4.37
CA TRP A 244 -14.34 -6.60 -4.12
C TRP A 244 -13.66 -7.65 -4.98
N TYR A 245 -13.26 -8.75 -4.34
CA TYR A 245 -12.51 -9.80 -4.99
C TYR A 245 -13.33 -11.08 -5.04
N GLU A 246 -14.07 -11.24 -6.14
CA GLU A 246 -14.93 -12.40 -6.39
C GLU A 246 -14.22 -13.76 -6.19
N PRO A 247 -12.95 -13.96 -6.62
CA PRO A 247 -12.29 -15.25 -6.41
C PRO A 247 -12.24 -15.71 -4.95
N LEU A 248 -12.15 -14.78 -3.99
CA LEU A 248 -12.09 -15.12 -2.56
C LEU A 248 -13.30 -14.65 -1.75
N GLN A 249 -14.28 -13.99 -2.40
CA GLN A 249 -15.51 -13.49 -1.79
C GLN A 249 -15.24 -12.54 -0.60
N CYS A 250 -14.23 -11.67 -0.73
CA CYS A 250 -13.87 -10.66 0.25
C CYS A 250 -13.22 -9.44 -0.42
N LYS A 251 -12.92 -8.41 0.37
CA LYS A 251 -12.16 -7.25 -0.08
C LYS A 251 -10.70 -7.60 -0.41
N LEU A 252 -10.11 -6.86 -1.35
CA LEU A 252 -8.68 -6.84 -1.65
C LEU A 252 -8.19 -5.39 -1.67
N GLU A 253 -7.34 -5.04 -0.71
CA GLU A 253 -6.66 -3.74 -0.66
C GLU A 253 -5.39 -3.78 -1.52
N ILE A 254 -5.29 -2.86 -2.50
CA ILE A 254 -4.11 -2.78 -3.38
C ILE A 254 -3.19 -1.60 -3.09
N SER A 255 -3.67 -0.57 -2.39
CA SER A 255 -2.92 0.66 -2.19
C SER A 255 -3.32 1.35 -0.91
N SER A 256 -2.33 1.93 -0.26
CA SER A 256 -2.51 2.95 0.77
C SER A 256 -1.83 4.24 0.34
N MET A 257 -2.54 5.36 0.43
CA MET A 257 -2.03 6.65 -0.02
C MET A 257 -2.68 7.83 0.71
N GLY A 258 -2.01 8.98 0.65
CA GLY A 258 -2.52 10.19 1.26
C GLY A 258 -1.69 11.42 0.95
N ILE A 259 -2.30 12.57 1.22
CA ILE A 259 -1.59 13.83 1.37
C ILE A 259 -0.83 13.74 2.68
N ARG A 260 0.47 14.03 2.63
CA ARG A 260 1.35 13.80 3.78
C ARG A 260 1.08 14.76 4.91
N VAL A 261 1.48 14.43 6.12
CA VAL A 261 1.36 15.33 7.28
C VAL A 261 2.00 16.71 7.03
N SER A 262 1.34 17.74 7.53
CA SER A 262 1.93 19.08 7.68
C SER A 262 2.66 19.16 9.03
N GLU A 263 3.28 20.30 9.30
CA GLU A 263 3.87 20.59 10.62
C GLU A 263 2.82 20.51 11.73
N GLU A 264 1.62 21.04 11.48
CA GLU A 264 0.51 21.04 12.42
C GLU A 264 -0.04 19.62 12.61
N SER A 265 -0.37 18.93 11.52
CA SER A 265 -0.96 17.60 11.61
C SER A 265 0.04 16.55 12.12
N MET A 266 1.35 16.67 11.85
CA MET A 266 2.35 15.81 12.50
C MET A 266 2.36 16.01 14.02
N ARG A 267 2.35 17.25 14.52
CA ARG A 267 2.36 17.51 15.98
C ARG A 267 1.11 16.94 16.65
N GLU A 268 -0.04 17.16 16.04
CA GLU A 268 -1.32 16.64 16.55
C GLU A 268 -1.32 15.10 16.57
N GLN A 269 -0.94 14.47 15.46
CA GLN A 269 -0.97 13.01 15.32
C GLN A 269 0.06 12.32 16.21
N LEU A 270 1.28 12.85 16.33
CA LEU A 270 2.29 12.32 17.25
C LEU A 270 1.78 12.34 18.70
N LYS A 271 1.11 13.43 19.10
CA LYS A 271 0.50 13.53 20.43
C LYS A 271 -0.65 12.53 20.61
N LYS A 272 -1.56 12.42 19.64
CA LYS A 272 -2.67 11.45 19.65
C LYS A 272 -2.17 10.00 19.74
N ALA A 273 -1.07 9.69 19.07
CA ALA A 273 -0.44 8.38 19.06
C ALA A 273 0.52 8.12 20.24
N GLY A 274 0.77 9.12 21.10
CA GLY A 274 1.74 9.00 22.20
C GLY A 274 3.19 8.81 21.73
N ALA A 275 3.53 9.30 20.53
CA ALA A 275 4.82 9.11 19.86
C ALA A 275 5.63 10.42 19.76
N GLU A 276 5.44 11.35 20.69
CA GLU A 276 6.09 12.66 20.69
C GLU A 276 7.63 12.59 20.76
N ASP A 277 8.19 11.47 21.23
CA ASP A 277 9.63 11.22 21.24
C ASP A 277 10.24 11.23 19.82
N ARG A 278 9.47 10.79 18.82
CA ARG A 278 9.89 10.77 17.40
C ARG A 278 10.19 12.17 16.86
N ALA A 279 9.60 13.22 17.43
CA ALA A 279 9.88 14.61 17.03
C ALA A 279 11.37 15.00 17.18
N LYS A 280 12.16 14.22 17.92
CA LYS A 280 13.60 14.43 18.10
C LYS A 280 14.44 13.85 16.95
N LEU A 281 13.87 12.97 16.14
CA LEU A 281 14.56 12.29 15.04
C LEU A 281 14.83 13.25 13.88
N PRO A 282 15.90 13.04 13.10
CA PRO A 282 16.29 13.93 12.01
C PRO A 282 15.17 14.24 11.00
N PHE A 283 14.47 13.21 10.50
CA PHE A 283 13.36 13.42 9.54
C PHE A 283 12.26 14.31 10.13
N HIS A 284 11.79 14.01 11.33
CA HIS A 284 10.70 14.73 11.98
C HIS A 284 11.09 16.18 12.28
N LYS A 285 12.34 16.44 12.70
CA LYS A 285 12.84 17.81 12.87
C LYS A 285 12.79 18.61 11.58
N MET A 286 13.28 18.03 10.47
CA MET A 286 13.23 18.70 9.17
C MET A 286 11.80 19.05 8.77
N LEU A 287 10.86 18.13 8.96
CA LEU A 287 9.46 18.38 8.65
C LEU A 287 8.88 19.48 9.54
N LEU A 288 9.04 19.37 10.86
CA LEU A 288 8.49 20.30 11.85
C LEU A 288 9.08 21.72 11.76
N ASN A 289 10.24 21.86 11.14
CA ASN A 289 10.90 23.14 10.83
C ASN A 289 10.49 23.71 9.46
N GLY A 290 9.59 23.06 8.72
CA GLY A 290 9.15 23.50 7.40
C GLY A 290 10.21 23.33 6.31
N GLU A 291 11.18 22.42 6.52
CA GLU A 291 12.29 22.24 5.60
C GLU A 291 11.98 21.25 4.46
N LEU A 292 10.90 20.48 4.55
CA LEU A 292 10.48 19.49 3.54
C LEU A 292 9.28 20.01 2.73
N PRO A 293 9.18 19.68 1.42
CA PRO A 293 8.06 20.11 0.59
C PRO A 293 6.73 19.50 1.08
N TYR A 294 5.60 20.10 0.72
CA TYR A 294 4.30 19.43 0.85
C TYR A 294 4.16 18.39 -0.26
N THR A 295 3.65 17.20 0.07
CA THR A 295 3.59 16.09 -0.87
C THR A 295 2.30 15.28 -0.73
N ILE A 296 1.97 14.55 -1.79
CA ILE A 296 1.02 13.45 -1.82
C ILE A 296 1.78 12.20 -2.27
N GLY A 297 1.48 11.05 -1.68
CA GLY A 297 2.14 9.81 -2.08
C GLY A 297 1.40 8.57 -1.59
N GLY A 298 1.96 7.42 -1.90
CA GLY A 298 1.42 6.14 -1.45
C GLY A 298 2.31 4.97 -1.85
N GLY A 299 1.83 3.77 -1.57
CA GLY A 299 2.40 2.52 -2.05
C GLY A 299 1.30 1.69 -2.69
N ILE A 300 1.56 1.18 -3.90
CA ILE A 300 0.68 0.24 -4.60
C ILE A 300 1.38 -1.12 -4.61
N GLY A 301 0.75 -2.15 -4.05
CA GLY A 301 1.33 -3.49 -3.96
C GLY A 301 1.50 -4.12 -5.33
N GLN A 302 2.73 -4.43 -5.74
CA GLN A 302 2.99 -4.96 -7.10
C GLN A 302 2.38 -6.35 -7.24
N SER A 303 2.67 -7.23 -6.27
CA SER A 303 2.12 -8.58 -6.25
C SER A 303 0.60 -8.58 -6.05
N ARG A 304 0.06 -7.68 -5.22
CA ARG A 304 -1.40 -7.56 -5.04
C ARG A 304 -2.11 -7.09 -6.30
N LEU A 305 -1.54 -6.13 -7.04
CA LEU A 305 -2.10 -5.72 -8.32
C LEU A 305 -2.03 -6.85 -9.37
N CYS A 306 -0.93 -7.60 -9.41
CA CYS A 306 -0.81 -8.77 -10.30
C CYS A 306 -1.85 -9.85 -9.93
N MET A 307 -2.00 -10.14 -8.64
CA MET A 307 -3.00 -11.09 -8.13
C MET A 307 -4.42 -10.67 -8.53
N LEU A 308 -4.75 -9.38 -8.32
CA LEU A 308 -6.05 -8.80 -8.69
C LEU A 308 -6.32 -8.99 -10.18
N LEU A 309 -5.43 -8.50 -11.06
CA LEU A 309 -5.64 -8.48 -12.50
C LEU A 309 -5.65 -9.88 -13.13
N LEU A 310 -4.95 -10.84 -12.54
CA LEU A 310 -4.87 -12.23 -13.02
C LEU A 310 -5.85 -13.18 -12.32
N GLY A 311 -6.71 -12.67 -11.45
CA GLY A 311 -7.71 -13.47 -10.73
C GLY A 311 -7.11 -14.61 -9.90
N LYS A 312 -5.90 -14.43 -9.37
CA LYS A 312 -5.16 -15.47 -8.63
C LYS A 312 -5.73 -15.67 -7.23
N ALA A 313 -5.82 -16.91 -6.78
CA ALA A 313 -6.36 -17.22 -5.45
C ALA A 313 -5.37 -16.91 -4.33
N HIS A 314 -4.08 -16.80 -4.63
CA HIS A 314 -3.05 -16.57 -3.63
C HIS A 314 -1.94 -15.68 -4.17
N VAL A 315 -1.44 -14.72 -3.37
CA VAL A 315 -0.36 -13.80 -3.75
C VAL A 315 0.93 -14.56 -4.11
N GLY A 316 1.14 -15.72 -3.51
CA GLY A 316 2.25 -16.64 -3.83
C GLY A 316 2.22 -17.19 -5.27
N GLU A 317 1.13 -17.07 -6.02
CA GLU A 317 1.08 -17.40 -7.45
C GLU A 317 1.72 -16.31 -8.33
N VAL A 318 1.98 -15.14 -7.76
CA VAL A 318 2.58 -13.98 -8.45
C VAL A 318 3.79 -13.41 -7.72
N GLN A 319 4.25 -14.10 -6.69
CA GLN A 319 5.36 -13.71 -5.85
C GLN A 319 6.06 -14.94 -5.24
N ALA A 320 7.35 -15.10 -5.50
CA ALA A 320 8.16 -16.11 -4.81
C ALA A 320 8.48 -15.67 -3.37
N SER A 321 8.09 -16.49 -2.39
CA SER A 321 8.24 -16.21 -0.95
C SER A 321 8.33 -17.52 -0.15
N VAL A 322 8.38 -17.41 1.18
CA VAL A 322 8.40 -18.56 2.09
C VAL A 322 7.01 -18.75 2.72
N TRP A 323 6.51 -19.98 2.64
CA TRP A 323 5.16 -20.34 3.10
C TRP A 323 5.19 -21.56 4.03
N PRO A 324 4.26 -21.67 4.99
CA PRO A 324 4.11 -22.86 5.81
C PRO A 324 3.86 -24.12 4.96
N ALA A 325 4.51 -25.23 5.30
CA ALA A 325 4.39 -26.48 4.54
C ALA A 325 2.93 -26.97 4.40
N GLU A 326 2.10 -26.77 5.43
CA GLU A 326 0.68 -27.11 5.38
C GLU A 326 -0.09 -26.27 4.36
N MET A 327 0.23 -24.98 4.24
CA MET A 327 -0.36 -24.07 3.27
C MET A 327 0.00 -24.49 1.85
N LEU A 328 1.28 -24.78 1.58
CA LEU A 328 1.74 -25.27 0.27
C LEU A 328 0.99 -26.53 -0.15
N LYS A 329 0.84 -27.51 0.75
CA LYS A 329 0.11 -28.75 0.47
C LYS A 329 -1.38 -28.52 0.17
N LYS A 330 -2.03 -27.60 0.90
CA LYS A 330 -3.44 -27.23 0.67
C LYS A 330 -3.60 -26.52 -0.67
N CYS A 331 -2.69 -25.60 -1.01
CA CYS A 331 -2.65 -24.92 -2.30
C CYS A 331 -2.47 -25.90 -3.46
N GLU A 332 -1.49 -26.82 -3.37
CA GLU A 332 -1.24 -27.84 -4.38
C GLU A 332 -2.48 -28.72 -4.62
N THR A 333 -3.13 -29.18 -3.54
CA THR A 333 -4.36 -29.99 -3.62
C THR A 333 -5.51 -29.22 -4.28
N ALA A 334 -5.53 -27.90 -4.15
CA ALA A 334 -6.54 -27.01 -4.72
C ALA A 334 -6.14 -26.41 -6.08
N HIS A 335 -5.04 -26.89 -6.70
CA HIS A 335 -4.50 -26.37 -7.95
C HIS A 335 -4.07 -24.89 -7.90
N ILE A 336 -3.78 -24.35 -6.72
CA ILE A 336 -3.18 -23.02 -6.52
C ILE A 336 -1.67 -23.15 -6.71
N GLN A 337 -1.14 -22.55 -7.78
CA GLN A 337 0.24 -22.75 -8.24
C GLN A 337 1.19 -21.71 -7.61
N ILE A 338 1.63 -21.97 -6.38
CA ILE A 338 2.62 -21.13 -5.69
C ILE A 338 4.00 -21.24 -6.38
N LEU A 339 4.66 -20.09 -6.58
CA LEU A 339 5.98 -19.94 -7.22
C LEU A 339 7.16 -20.36 -6.35
#